data_AF-A0A9D0C887-F1
#
_entry.id   AF-A0A9D0C887-F1
#
_cell.length_a   1.000
_cell.length_b   1.000
_cell.length_c   1.000
_cell.angle_alpha   90.00
_cell.angle_beta   90.00
_cell.angle_gamma   90.00
#
_symmetry.space_group_name_H-M   'P 1'
#
loop_
_entity.id
_entity.type
_entity.pdbx_description
1 polymer ?
#
loop_
_entity_poly.entity_id
_entity_poly.type
_entity_poly.pdbx_seq_one_letter_code
_entity_poly.pdbx_strand_id
1 'polypeptide(L)'
;RAGTPHAEVNAIADAGQAARGATIYVTLEPCNHTGRTPPCTRAILEAGLRRVVIGMNDPNPSVTGGGAEFLASQGIEVTCGVLEEECRRINYPFLKHTMTGLPWVVMKAGMSLDGRIAYRRGAGGVITGAASRQYVHALRDRFDAILVGVGTALVDDPSLTTRLQDRPGRDPLRVILDSRLRLRPDARMLCQASPAATWVFCGPGASADREEGLSAAGAVVHRVAVDARGRLDLEQVLAELGRAGLSSVLVEGGGAVHGSFLQRDLVDELYLFMAPFFIGDQGVPVVSGYGIEGRDEAVQLQDIRLERLGDDMLVHGLLHRPGTGQGNG
;
A
#
# COMPACT_ATOMS: atom_id res chain seq x y z
N ARG A 1 4.94 12.25 -9.60
CA ARG A 1 6.23 11.69 -9.15
C ARG A 1 6.80 12.65 -8.11
N ALA A 2 7.51 12.20 -7.09
CA ALA A 2 8.12 13.13 -6.15
C ALA A 2 9.16 14.02 -6.87
N GLY A 3 9.06 15.34 -6.70
CA GLY A 3 9.97 16.32 -7.32
C GLY A 3 9.64 16.74 -8.75
N THR A 4 8.51 16.30 -9.33
CA THR A 4 7.95 16.89 -10.55
C THR A 4 6.95 18.00 -10.21
N PRO A 5 6.56 18.89 -11.16
CA PRO A 5 5.51 19.87 -10.91
C PRO A 5 4.25 19.22 -10.34
N HIS A 6 3.67 19.86 -9.33
CA HIS A 6 2.44 19.41 -8.68
C HIS A 6 1.23 19.58 -9.62
N ALA A 7 0.09 19.02 -9.22
CA ALA A 7 -1.13 19.00 -10.03
C ALA A 7 -1.57 20.41 -10.42
N GLU A 8 -1.48 21.36 -9.49
CA GLU A 8 -1.85 22.76 -9.64
C GLU A 8 -1.03 23.44 -10.74
N VAL A 9 0.29 23.23 -10.73
CA VAL A 9 1.21 23.82 -11.73
C VAL A 9 0.89 23.31 -13.13
N ASN A 10 0.64 22.00 -13.27
CA ASN A 10 0.28 21.42 -14.57
C ASN A 10 -1.09 21.91 -15.05
N ALA A 11 -2.09 21.98 -14.18
CA ALA A 11 -3.43 22.47 -14.53
C ALA A 11 -3.42 23.94 -14.94
N ILE A 12 -2.66 24.78 -14.22
CA ILE A 12 -2.47 26.20 -14.56
C ILE A 12 -1.76 26.34 -15.92
N ALA A 13 -0.72 25.55 -16.15
CA ALA A 13 0.01 25.59 -17.42
C ALA A 13 -0.87 25.19 -18.62
N ASP A 14 -1.71 24.16 -18.45
CA ASP A 14 -2.65 23.70 -19.47
C ASP A 14 -3.74 24.75 -19.76
N ALA A 15 -4.28 25.39 -18.72
CA ALA A 15 -5.28 26.45 -18.85
C ALA A 15 -4.70 27.74 -19.48
N GLY A 16 -3.40 28.00 -19.33
CA GLY A 16 -2.73 29.18 -19.88
C GLY A 16 -3.43 30.49 -19.47
N GLN A 17 -3.74 31.35 -20.45
CA GLN A 17 -4.41 32.64 -20.19
C GLN A 17 -5.84 32.49 -19.65
N ALA A 18 -6.50 31.34 -19.86
CA ALA A 18 -7.84 31.11 -19.36
C ALA A 18 -7.89 30.89 -17.83
N ALA A 19 -6.73 30.68 -17.18
CA ALA A 19 -6.65 30.57 -15.73
C ALA A 19 -7.03 31.88 -15.01
N ARG A 20 -6.83 33.04 -15.67
CA ARG A 20 -7.04 34.35 -15.04
C ARG A 20 -8.52 34.56 -14.71
N GLY A 21 -8.81 34.81 -13.44
CA GLY A 21 -10.16 34.98 -12.91
C GLY A 21 -10.96 33.69 -12.74
N ALA A 22 -10.38 32.53 -13.08
CA ALA A 22 -11.05 31.24 -13.00
C ALA A 22 -11.08 30.68 -11.57
N THR A 23 -11.71 29.51 -11.44
CA THR A 23 -11.70 28.69 -10.21
C THR A 23 -10.85 27.46 -10.45
N ILE A 24 -9.96 27.14 -9.51
CA ILE A 24 -9.23 25.87 -9.49
C ILE A 24 -9.82 24.95 -8.41
N TYR A 25 -9.96 23.67 -8.74
CA TYR A 25 -10.37 22.61 -7.81
C TYR A 25 -9.17 21.71 -7.54
N VAL A 26 -8.82 21.55 -6.27
CA VAL A 26 -7.68 20.75 -5.83
C VAL A 26 -8.12 19.74 -4.78
N THR A 27 -7.61 18.52 -4.87
CA THR A 27 -8.00 17.43 -3.96
C THR A 27 -7.35 17.55 -2.58
N LEU A 28 -6.20 18.21 -2.50
CA LEU A 28 -5.43 18.46 -1.28
C LEU A 28 -5.07 19.94 -1.24
N GLU A 29 -4.94 20.51 -0.04
CA GLU A 29 -4.54 21.89 0.17
C GLU A 29 -3.23 22.24 -0.57
N PRO A 30 -3.18 23.35 -1.32
CA PRO A 30 -1.98 23.75 -2.05
C PRO A 30 -0.80 24.01 -1.11
N CYS A 31 0.37 23.48 -1.45
CA CYS A 31 1.56 23.68 -0.62
C CYS A 31 1.98 25.16 -0.57
N ASN A 32 2.29 25.65 0.65
CA ASN A 32 2.74 27.02 0.90
C ASN A 32 4.21 27.15 1.33
N HIS A 33 4.97 26.06 1.30
CA HIS A 33 6.38 26.05 1.63
C HIS A 33 7.22 25.74 0.39
N THR A 34 8.46 26.24 0.37
CA THR A 34 9.42 25.90 -0.68
C THR A 34 10.11 24.58 -0.32
N GLY A 35 9.71 23.51 -1.01
CA GLY A 35 10.37 22.21 -0.95
C GLY A 35 11.38 22.05 -2.08
N ARG A 36 11.26 20.94 -2.83
CA ARG A 36 12.02 20.72 -4.07
C ARG A 36 11.54 21.60 -5.24
N THR A 37 10.31 22.09 -5.15
CA THR A 37 9.66 22.99 -6.11
C THR A 37 9.13 24.23 -5.37
N PRO A 38 8.94 25.36 -6.08
CA PRO A 38 8.24 26.52 -5.53
C PRO A 38 6.83 26.16 -5.02
N PRO A 39 6.27 26.93 -4.06
CA PRO A 39 4.95 26.67 -3.50
C PRO A 39 3.84 26.85 -4.54
N CYS A 40 2.83 25.98 -4.50
CA CYS A 40 1.70 26.02 -5.43
C CYS A 40 0.81 27.24 -5.18
N THR A 41 0.75 27.72 -3.95
CA THR A 41 0.07 28.99 -3.62
C THR A 41 0.60 30.15 -4.44
N ARG A 42 1.92 30.21 -4.68
CA ARG A 42 2.54 31.24 -5.53
C ARG A 42 2.11 31.10 -6.99
N ALA A 43 2.11 29.89 -7.53
CA ALA A 43 1.65 29.64 -8.90
C ALA A 43 0.18 30.05 -9.09
N ILE A 44 -0.67 29.78 -8.09
CA ILE A 44 -2.09 30.17 -8.08
C ILE A 44 -2.24 31.69 -8.14
N LEU A 45 -1.46 32.42 -7.34
CA LEU A 45 -1.48 33.90 -7.33
C LEU A 45 -0.96 34.48 -8.64
N GLU A 46 0.16 33.98 -9.16
CA GLU A 46 0.76 34.43 -10.42
C GLU A 46 -0.16 34.17 -11.62
N ALA A 47 -0.93 33.08 -11.59
CA ALA A 47 -1.96 32.78 -12.60
C ALA A 47 -3.17 33.74 -12.54
N GLY A 48 -3.32 34.50 -11.46
CA GLY A 48 -4.44 35.41 -11.25
C GLY A 48 -5.77 34.70 -11.11
N LEU A 49 -5.80 33.50 -10.52
CA LEU A 49 -7.03 32.79 -10.18
C LEU A 49 -7.88 33.63 -9.21
N ARG A 50 -9.21 33.46 -9.24
CA ARG A 50 -10.13 34.19 -8.33
C ARG A 50 -10.54 33.33 -7.13
N ARG A 51 -10.67 32.03 -7.34
CA ARG A 51 -11.22 31.10 -6.34
C ARG A 51 -10.46 29.78 -6.35
N VAL A 52 -10.30 29.20 -5.16
CA VAL A 52 -9.70 27.89 -4.93
C VAL A 52 -10.67 27.04 -4.11
N VAL A 53 -11.03 25.87 -4.63
CA VAL A 53 -11.85 24.89 -3.94
C VAL A 53 -10.97 23.71 -3.54
N ILE A 54 -10.91 23.43 -2.24
CA ILE A 54 -10.01 22.45 -1.62
C ILE A 54 -10.85 21.29 -1.10
N GLY A 55 -10.48 20.08 -1.52
CA GLY A 55 -11.14 18.85 -1.08
C GLY A 55 -10.87 18.52 0.38
N MET A 56 -9.60 18.37 0.73
CA MET A 56 -9.16 18.18 2.12
C MET A 56 -7.97 19.08 2.46
N ASN A 57 -7.88 19.48 3.74
CA ASN A 57 -6.73 20.22 4.26
C ASN A 57 -5.49 19.31 4.34
N ASP A 58 -4.29 19.89 4.31
CA ASP A 58 -3.05 19.12 4.50
C ASP A 58 -2.91 18.72 5.98
N PRO A 59 -2.94 17.43 6.32
CA PRO A 59 -2.86 16.99 7.71
C PRO A 59 -1.42 16.91 8.22
N ASN A 60 -0.43 17.26 7.39
CA ASN A 60 0.96 17.23 7.79
C ASN A 60 1.23 18.32 8.86
N PRO A 61 1.55 17.94 10.11
CA PRO A 61 1.79 18.92 11.17
C PRO A 61 3.07 19.75 10.93
N SER A 62 3.96 19.30 10.03
CA SER A 62 5.17 20.02 9.64
C SER A 62 4.95 21.06 8.54
N VAL A 63 3.79 21.04 7.86
CA VAL A 63 3.44 22.05 6.87
C VAL A 63 3.06 23.33 7.61
N THR A 64 4.04 24.21 7.69
CA THR A 64 3.91 25.54 8.27
C THR A 64 3.36 26.50 7.20
N GLY A 65 2.39 27.32 7.58
CA GLY A 65 1.95 28.47 6.78
C GLY A 65 0.59 28.36 6.07
N GLY A 66 -0.22 27.32 6.33
CA GLY A 66 -1.65 27.24 5.95
C GLY A 66 -1.95 27.76 4.54
N GLY A 67 -1.78 26.95 3.51
CA GLY A 67 -1.96 27.37 2.11
C GLY A 67 -3.34 27.96 1.84
N ALA A 68 -4.38 27.39 2.45
CA ALA A 68 -5.73 27.94 2.40
C ALA A 68 -5.81 29.35 3.03
N GLU A 69 -5.25 29.51 4.24
CA GLU A 69 -5.23 30.79 4.96
C GLU A 69 -4.41 31.85 4.22
N PHE A 70 -3.24 31.47 3.69
CA PHE A 70 -2.38 32.34 2.92
C PHE A 70 -3.08 32.84 1.65
N LEU A 71 -3.69 31.94 0.86
CA LEU A 71 -4.43 32.33 -0.34
C LEU A 71 -5.60 33.27 -0.01
N ALA A 72 -6.35 32.99 1.06
CA ALA A 72 -7.41 33.86 1.54
C ALA A 72 -6.88 35.25 1.94
N SER A 73 -5.73 35.32 2.60
CA SER A 73 -5.08 36.59 2.98
C SER A 73 -4.67 37.45 1.78
N GLN A 74 -4.45 36.84 0.62
CA GLN A 74 -4.11 37.50 -0.64
C GLN A 74 -5.35 37.86 -1.48
N GLY A 75 -6.56 37.68 -0.94
CA GLY A 75 -7.82 38.06 -1.58
C GLY A 75 -8.43 37.00 -2.51
N ILE A 76 -7.92 35.75 -2.46
CA ILE A 76 -8.52 34.62 -3.17
C ILE A 76 -9.72 34.09 -2.38
N GLU A 77 -10.83 33.80 -3.05
CA GLU A 77 -11.96 33.10 -2.43
C GLU A 77 -11.59 31.63 -2.19
N VAL A 78 -11.63 31.16 -0.94
CA VAL A 78 -11.25 29.78 -0.60
C VAL A 78 -12.45 29.03 -0.01
N THR A 79 -12.72 27.82 -0.52
CA THR A 79 -13.72 26.90 0.04
C THR A 79 -13.04 25.57 0.35
N CYS A 80 -13.09 25.10 1.61
CA CYS A 80 -12.50 23.83 2.03
C CYS A 80 -13.57 22.76 2.31
N GLY A 81 -13.17 21.49 2.33
CA GLY A 81 -14.01 20.35 2.75
C GLY A 81 -14.94 19.81 1.66
N VAL A 82 -14.67 20.10 0.39
CA VAL A 82 -15.54 19.65 -0.72
C VAL A 82 -15.20 18.22 -1.13
N LEU A 83 -16.10 17.26 -0.89
CA LEU A 83 -15.83 15.83 -1.08
C LEU A 83 -14.61 15.37 -0.27
N GLU A 84 -14.54 15.84 0.98
CA GLU A 84 -13.38 15.62 1.85
C GLU A 84 -13.08 14.13 2.03
N GLU A 85 -14.09 13.30 2.28
CA GLU A 85 -13.88 11.86 2.50
C GLU A 85 -13.39 11.14 1.23
N GLU A 86 -13.93 11.49 0.07
CA GLU A 86 -13.44 10.96 -1.21
C GLU A 86 -12.00 11.39 -1.49
N CYS A 87 -11.65 12.64 -1.15
CA CYS A 87 -10.29 13.17 -1.28
C CYS A 87 -9.33 12.49 -0.29
N ARG A 88 -9.77 12.19 0.94
CA ARG A 88 -8.99 11.42 1.91
C ARG A 88 -8.72 10.02 1.40
N ARG A 89 -9.74 9.35 0.84
CA ARG A 89 -9.64 7.97 0.35
C ARG A 89 -8.64 7.78 -0.77
N ILE A 90 -8.49 8.75 -1.67
CA ILE A 90 -7.46 8.67 -2.72
C ILE A 90 -6.05 8.99 -2.20
N ASN A 91 -5.94 9.56 -0.99
CA ASN A 91 -4.68 9.96 -0.37
C ASN A 91 -4.25 9.08 0.82
N TYR A 92 -5.03 8.07 1.24
CA TYR A 92 -4.72 7.27 2.45
C TYR A 92 -3.25 6.83 2.59
N PRO A 93 -2.56 6.33 1.54
CA PRO A 93 -1.12 6.07 1.61
C PRO A 93 -0.26 7.26 2.03
N PHE A 94 -0.47 8.40 1.40
CA PHE A 94 0.23 9.64 1.71
C PHE A 94 -0.09 10.12 3.12
N LEU A 95 -1.38 10.06 3.52
CA LEU A 95 -1.85 10.51 4.81
C LEU A 95 -1.22 9.70 5.95
N LYS A 96 -1.34 8.36 5.89
CA LYS A 96 -0.78 7.49 6.93
C LYS A 96 0.73 7.63 7.02
N HIS A 97 1.43 7.63 5.89
CA HIS A 97 2.89 7.78 5.87
C HIS A 97 3.33 9.11 6.46
N THR A 98 2.66 10.20 6.11
CA THR A 98 3.00 11.54 6.63
C THR A 98 2.73 11.67 8.13
N MET A 99 1.62 11.10 8.61
CA MET A 99 1.22 11.23 10.02
C MET A 99 1.95 10.27 10.96
N THR A 100 2.30 9.08 10.48
CA THR A 100 2.82 7.99 11.35
C THR A 100 4.22 7.52 10.97
N GLY A 101 4.72 7.90 9.79
CA GLY A 101 5.94 7.34 9.20
C GLY A 101 5.78 5.92 8.68
N LEU A 102 4.60 5.30 8.80
CA LEU A 102 4.33 3.93 8.35
C LEU A 102 3.55 3.92 7.02
N PRO A 103 3.82 2.98 6.11
CA PRO A 103 3.04 2.85 4.90
C PRO A 103 1.61 2.38 5.17
N TRP A 104 0.71 2.68 4.23
CA TRP A 104 -0.61 2.07 4.12
C TRP A 104 -0.50 0.62 3.66
N VAL A 105 -1.06 -0.27 4.47
CA VAL A 105 -0.94 -1.72 4.33
C VAL A 105 -2.26 -2.29 3.86
N VAL A 106 -2.20 -2.91 2.69
CA VAL A 106 -3.34 -3.60 2.10
C VAL A 106 -3.10 -5.09 2.12
N MET A 107 -4.00 -5.84 2.75
CA MET A 107 -4.00 -7.30 2.69
C MET A 107 -4.76 -7.74 1.45
N LYS A 108 -4.19 -8.66 0.66
CA LYS A 108 -4.82 -9.22 -0.53
C LYS A 108 -4.76 -10.74 -0.53
N ALA A 109 -5.87 -11.39 -0.87
CA ALA A 109 -5.90 -12.83 -1.10
C ALA A 109 -6.79 -13.22 -2.28
N GLY A 110 -6.37 -14.24 -3.04
CA GLY A 110 -7.26 -15.01 -3.89
C GLY A 110 -7.63 -16.31 -3.19
N MET A 111 -8.92 -16.57 -2.99
CA MET A 111 -9.40 -17.68 -2.17
C MET A 111 -10.64 -18.36 -2.75
N SER A 112 -10.88 -19.61 -2.35
CA SER A 112 -12.13 -20.33 -2.56
C SER A 112 -13.26 -19.75 -1.68
N LEU A 113 -14.51 -20.17 -1.91
CA LEU A 113 -15.68 -19.75 -1.10
C LEU A 113 -15.54 -20.08 0.39
N ASP A 114 -14.83 -21.16 0.74
CA ASP A 114 -14.50 -21.55 2.11
C ASP A 114 -13.16 -20.99 2.62
N GLY A 115 -12.65 -19.93 1.99
CA GLY A 115 -11.53 -19.15 2.50
C GLY A 115 -10.17 -19.83 2.40
N ARG A 116 -9.96 -20.69 1.38
CA ARG A 116 -8.69 -21.39 1.16
C ARG A 116 -7.86 -20.73 0.07
N ILE A 117 -6.57 -20.55 0.32
CA ILE A 117 -5.59 -19.92 -0.57
C ILE A 117 -4.67 -20.93 -1.28
N ALA A 118 -4.78 -22.22 -0.94
CA ALA A 118 -4.14 -23.32 -1.67
C ALA A 118 -4.89 -24.63 -1.40
N TYR A 119 -4.84 -25.58 -2.34
CA TYR A 119 -5.47 -26.91 -2.20
C TYR A 119 -4.92 -27.73 -1.05
N ARG A 120 -3.63 -27.57 -0.76
CA ARG A 120 -2.92 -28.23 0.36
C ARG A 120 -1.65 -27.45 0.68
N ARG A 121 -1.10 -27.65 1.88
CA ARG A 121 0.16 -27.01 2.29
C ARG A 121 1.31 -27.39 1.34
N GLY A 122 2.08 -26.39 0.93
CA GLY A 122 3.24 -26.57 0.05
C GLY A 122 2.89 -26.79 -1.43
N ALA A 123 1.61 -26.75 -1.80
CA ALA A 123 1.19 -26.71 -3.19
C ALA A 123 0.94 -25.26 -3.62
N GLY A 124 1.58 -24.85 -4.71
CA GLY A 124 1.23 -23.63 -5.41
C GLY A 124 -0.01 -23.83 -6.28
N GLY A 125 -0.50 -22.75 -6.87
CA GLY A 125 -1.58 -22.83 -7.84
C GLY A 125 -2.37 -21.53 -7.97
N VAL A 126 -3.13 -21.46 -9.05
CA VAL A 126 -4.05 -20.35 -9.31
C VAL A 126 -5.44 -20.77 -8.84
N ILE A 127 -6.01 -19.98 -7.93
CA ILE A 127 -7.39 -20.17 -7.44
C ILE A 127 -8.37 -19.31 -8.22
N THR A 128 -8.02 -18.05 -8.45
CA THR A 128 -8.91 -17.05 -9.06
C THR A 128 -8.71 -16.96 -10.58
N GLY A 129 -9.76 -16.54 -11.27
CA GLY A 129 -9.83 -16.43 -12.72
C GLY A 129 -8.94 -15.34 -13.33
N ALA A 130 -8.96 -15.25 -14.66
CA ALA A 130 -8.13 -14.30 -15.40
C ALA A 130 -8.46 -12.84 -15.09
N ALA A 131 -9.74 -12.49 -14.93
CA ALA A 131 -10.18 -11.13 -14.61
C ALA A 131 -9.61 -10.65 -13.26
N SER A 132 -9.70 -11.48 -12.21
CA SER A 132 -9.08 -11.21 -10.92
C SER A 132 -7.56 -11.05 -11.01
N ARG A 133 -6.88 -11.89 -11.79
CA ARG A 133 -5.42 -11.76 -11.97
C ARG A 133 -5.03 -10.48 -12.70
N GLN A 134 -5.80 -10.06 -13.70
CA GLN A 134 -5.60 -8.78 -14.38
C GLN A 134 -5.79 -7.61 -13.41
N TYR A 135 -6.84 -7.66 -12.59
CA TYR A 135 -7.07 -6.66 -11.55
C TYR A 135 -5.91 -6.60 -10.56
N VAL A 136 -5.41 -7.74 -10.09
CA VAL A 136 -4.25 -7.79 -9.20
C VAL A 136 -3.03 -7.14 -9.84
N HIS A 137 -2.79 -7.31 -11.14
CA HIS A 137 -1.70 -6.60 -11.81
C HIS A 137 -1.92 -5.08 -11.85
N ALA A 138 -3.14 -4.61 -12.09
CA ALA A 138 -3.48 -3.19 -11.95
C ALA A 138 -3.30 -2.68 -10.51
N LEU A 139 -3.58 -3.52 -9.51
CA LEU A 139 -3.35 -3.19 -8.11
C LEU A 139 -1.84 -3.05 -7.84
N ARG A 140 -1.02 -4.01 -8.24
CA ARG A 140 0.45 -3.96 -8.06
C ARG A 140 1.09 -2.71 -8.63
N ASP A 141 0.59 -2.22 -9.78
CA ASP A 141 1.08 -1.00 -10.42
C ASP A 141 0.94 0.26 -9.53
N ARG A 142 -0.09 0.27 -8.66
CA ARG A 142 -0.44 1.40 -7.80
C ARG A 142 0.30 1.40 -6.47
N PHE A 143 0.93 0.29 -6.08
CA PHE A 143 1.60 0.14 -4.79
C PHE A 143 3.10 0.33 -4.92
N ASP A 144 3.73 0.81 -3.85
CA ASP A 144 5.17 1.04 -3.83
C ASP A 144 5.93 -0.26 -3.53
N ALA A 145 5.33 -1.17 -2.76
CA ALA A 145 5.89 -2.48 -2.45
C ALA A 145 4.84 -3.61 -2.49
N ILE A 146 5.29 -4.83 -2.81
CA ILE A 146 4.57 -6.08 -2.57
C ILE A 146 5.32 -6.88 -1.53
N LEU A 147 4.59 -7.40 -0.54
CA LEU A 147 5.13 -8.21 0.53
C LEU A 147 4.58 -9.63 0.50
N VAL A 148 5.48 -10.62 0.62
CA VAL A 148 5.12 -12.03 0.81
C VAL A 148 6.00 -12.68 1.87
N GLY A 149 5.50 -13.76 2.48
CA GLY A 149 6.34 -14.65 3.29
C GLY A 149 7.23 -15.55 2.41
N VAL A 150 8.38 -15.96 2.95
CA VAL A 150 9.28 -16.92 2.27
C VAL A 150 8.59 -18.24 1.90
N GLY A 151 7.55 -18.65 2.64
CA GLY A 151 6.77 -19.85 2.30
C GLY A 151 6.15 -19.74 0.90
N THR A 152 5.55 -18.59 0.59
CA THR A 152 5.02 -18.29 -0.75
C THR A 152 6.14 -18.22 -1.77
N ALA A 153 7.25 -17.54 -1.44
CA ALA A 153 8.38 -17.40 -2.35
C ALA A 153 8.99 -18.76 -2.76
N LEU A 154 9.11 -19.70 -1.83
CA LEU A 154 9.67 -21.03 -2.08
C LEU A 154 8.72 -21.96 -2.84
N VAL A 155 7.40 -21.82 -2.63
CA VAL A 155 6.40 -22.69 -3.25
C VAL A 155 6.04 -22.23 -4.66
N ASP A 156 5.81 -20.94 -4.84
CA ASP A 156 5.28 -20.39 -6.09
C ASP A 156 6.38 -19.82 -7.01
N ASP A 157 7.58 -19.56 -6.48
CA ASP A 157 8.67 -18.83 -7.15
C ASP A 157 8.17 -17.63 -8.00
N PRO A 158 7.39 -16.71 -7.37
CA PRO A 158 6.69 -15.68 -8.11
C PRO A 158 7.67 -14.60 -8.61
N SER A 159 7.35 -13.97 -9.74
CA SER A 159 8.08 -12.77 -10.15
C SER A 159 7.72 -11.54 -9.32
N LEU A 160 6.51 -11.45 -8.76
CA LEU A 160 6.03 -10.25 -8.03
C LEU A 160 6.18 -8.95 -8.84
N THR A 161 6.04 -9.04 -10.16
CA THR A 161 6.05 -7.90 -11.09
C THR A 161 4.65 -7.49 -11.52
N THR A 162 4.58 -6.31 -12.14
CA THR A 162 3.38 -5.74 -12.73
C THR A 162 3.32 -6.08 -14.21
N ARG A 163 2.22 -6.71 -14.65
CA ARG A 163 2.01 -7.12 -16.05
C ARG A 163 0.66 -6.63 -16.51
N LEU A 164 0.64 -5.45 -17.13
CA LEU A 164 -0.56 -4.85 -17.72
C LEU A 164 -0.59 -5.14 -19.22
N GLN A 165 -1.79 -5.28 -19.78
CA GLN A 165 -1.98 -5.60 -21.19
C GLN A 165 -1.81 -4.36 -22.08
N ASP A 166 -2.27 -3.19 -21.61
CA ASP A 166 -2.41 -2.00 -22.44
C ASP A 166 -1.26 -1.00 -22.34
N ARG A 167 -0.38 -1.15 -21.34
CA ARG A 167 0.77 -0.26 -21.11
C ARG A 167 1.87 -0.94 -20.31
N PRO A 168 3.11 -0.40 -20.31
CA PRO A 168 4.11 -0.80 -19.34
C PRO A 168 3.61 -0.55 -17.91
N GLY A 169 3.82 -1.55 -17.05
CA GLY A 169 3.57 -1.46 -15.61
C GLY A 169 4.78 -0.92 -14.86
N ARG A 170 4.54 -0.37 -13.67
CA ARG A 170 5.58 -0.09 -12.68
C ARG A 170 5.73 -1.30 -11.77
N ASP A 171 6.93 -1.88 -11.75
CA ASP A 171 7.24 -2.93 -10.79
C ASP A 171 7.41 -2.33 -9.38
N PRO A 172 6.69 -2.84 -8.37
CA PRO A 172 6.86 -2.42 -6.99
C PRO A 172 8.11 -3.07 -6.38
N LEU A 173 8.62 -2.48 -5.30
CA LEU A 173 9.64 -3.11 -4.46
C LEU A 173 9.15 -4.47 -3.97
N ARG A 174 9.98 -5.51 -4.09
CA ARG A 174 9.61 -6.87 -3.67
C ARG A 174 10.14 -7.11 -2.25
N VAL A 175 9.26 -7.36 -1.30
CA VAL A 175 9.61 -7.54 0.12
C VAL A 175 9.34 -8.98 0.53
N ILE A 176 10.38 -9.66 0.99
CA ILE A 176 10.30 -11.07 1.41
C ILE A 176 10.55 -11.16 2.92
N LEU A 177 9.59 -11.70 3.66
CA LEU A 177 9.75 -12.01 5.07
C LEU A 177 10.37 -13.40 5.24
N ASP A 178 11.64 -13.44 5.65
CA ASP A 178 12.42 -14.67 5.75
C ASP A 178 13.36 -14.66 6.96
N SER A 179 12.81 -15.00 8.13
CA SER A 179 13.54 -14.94 9.41
C SER A 179 14.85 -15.72 9.45
N ARG A 180 15.06 -16.70 8.55
CA ARG A 180 16.25 -17.55 8.51
C ARG A 180 16.96 -17.57 7.14
N LEU A 181 16.65 -16.65 6.24
CA LEU A 181 17.24 -16.57 4.89
C LEU A 181 17.19 -17.93 4.17
N ARG A 182 16.00 -18.51 4.03
CA ARG A 182 15.75 -19.75 3.28
C ARG A 182 15.51 -19.52 1.80
N LEU A 183 15.23 -18.28 1.37
CA LEU A 183 15.09 -17.91 -0.03
C LEU A 183 16.32 -18.39 -0.81
N ARG A 184 16.10 -18.90 -2.01
CA ARG A 184 17.19 -19.37 -2.87
C ARG A 184 17.77 -18.19 -3.66
N PRO A 185 19.11 -18.12 -3.85
CA PRO A 185 19.73 -17.09 -4.67
C PRO A 185 19.26 -17.09 -6.14
N ASP A 186 18.81 -18.24 -6.65
CA ASP A 186 18.31 -18.39 -8.02
C ASP A 186 16.79 -18.16 -8.15
N ALA A 187 16.14 -17.66 -7.09
CA ALA A 187 14.71 -17.39 -7.11
C ALA A 187 14.35 -16.33 -8.17
N ARG A 188 13.24 -16.52 -8.88
CA ARG A 188 12.82 -15.67 -10.01
C ARG A 188 12.74 -14.18 -9.64
N MET A 189 12.32 -13.89 -8.41
CA MET A 189 12.24 -12.54 -7.87
C MET A 189 13.60 -11.81 -7.78
N LEU A 190 14.71 -12.55 -7.76
CA LEU A 190 16.07 -12.02 -7.75
C LEU A 190 16.69 -11.98 -9.16
N CYS A 191 16.47 -13.02 -9.95
CA CYS A 191 17.18 -13.18 -11.23
C CYS A 191 16.48 -12.57 -12.45
N GLN A 192 15.22 -12.16 -12.35
CA GLN A 192 14.50 -11.57 -13.47
C GLN A 192 14.97 -10.15 -13.80
N ALA A 193 14.85 -9.76 -15.07
CA ALA A 193 15.04 -8.37 -15.48
C ALA A 193 13.91 -7.49 -14.94
N SER A 194 14.22 -6.67 -13.93
CA SER A 194 13.30 -5.68 -13.36
C SER A 194 14.12 -4.57 -12.69
N PRO A 195 13.73 -3.29 -12.83
CA PRO A 195 14.41 -2.19 -12.14
C PRO A 195 14.07 -2.12 -10.65
N ALA A 196 13.04 -2.82 -10.17
CA ALA A 196 12.67 -2.84 -8.77
C ALA A 196 13.66 -3.68 -7.96
N ALA A 197 14.02 -3.23 -6.76
CA ALA A 197 14.86 -4.03 -5.87
C ALA A 197 14.05 -5.18 -5.22
N THR A 198 14.78 -6.13 -4.62
CA THR A 198 14.19 -7.16 -3.75
C THR A 198 14.81 -7.04 -2.37
N TRP A 199 13.98 -6.74 -1.38
CA TRP A 199 14.36 -6.63 0.01
C TRP A 199 13.99 -7.90 0.76
N VAL A 200 14.93 -8.44 1.53
CA VAL A 200 14.72 -9.64 2.34
C VAL A 200 14.92 -9.26 3.79
N PHE A 201 13.87 -9.41 4.60
CA PHE A 201 13.94 -9.17 6.03
C PHE A 201 14.23 -10.47 6.76
N CYS A 202 15.21 -10.47 7.66
CA CYS A 202 15.63 -11.62 8.44
C CYS A 202 15.85 -11.29 9.92
N GLY A 203 15.95 -12.33 10.75
CA GLY A 203 16.19 -12.16 12.18
C GLY A 203 17.68 -11.97 12.49
N PRO A 204 18.03 -11.50 13.70
CA PRO A 204 19.43 -11.20 14.06
C PRO A 204 20.34 -12.44 14.06
N GLY A 205 19.76 -13.63 14.25
CA GLY A 205 20.48 -14.91 14.21
C GLY A 205 20.59 -15.56 12.82
N ALA A 206 20.21 -14.87 11.74
CA ALA A 206 20.32 -15.43 10.39
C ALA A 206 21.79 -15.59 9.95
N SER A 207 22.08 -16.64 9.18
CA SER A 207 23.42 -17.01 8.71
C SER A 207 24.03 -15.93 7.81
N ALA A 208 25.28 -15.54 8.10
CA ALA A 208 26.04 -14.60 7.29
C ALA A 208 26.31 -15.13 5.87
N ASP A 209 26.70 -16.39 5.72
CA ASP A 209 26.95 -17.02 4.41
C ASP A 209 25.71 -16.96 3.51
N ARG A 210 24.51 -17.16 4.08
CA ARG A 210 23.26 -17.07 3.34
C ARG A 210 22.92 -15.64 2.94
N GLU A 211 23.22 -14.68 3.82
CA GLU A 211 23.07 -13.26 3.53
C GLU A 211 23.99 -12.83 2.39
N GLU A 212 25.25 -13.26 2.41
CA GLU A 212 26.21 -13.00 1.33
C GLU A 212 25.71 -13.60 0.00
N GLY A 213 25.27 -14.86 -0.01
CA GLY A 213 24.75 -15.50 -1.21
C GLY A 213 23.52 -14.81 -1.80
N LEU A 214 22.61 -14.33 -0.95
CA LEU A 214 21.43 -13.56 -1.40
C LEU A 214 21.81 -12.15 -1.89
N SER A 215 22.75 -11.50 -1.21
CA SER A 215 23.25 -10.17 -1.60
C SER A 215 23.97 -10.23 -2.94
N ALA A 216 24.78 -11.27 -3.16
CA ALA A 216 25.43 -11.53 -4.45
C ALA A 216 24.42 -11.78 -5.59
N ALA A 217 23.25 -12.32 -5.27
CA ALA A 217 22.13 -12.47 -6.20
C ALA A 217 21.26 -11.19 -6.36
N GLY A 218 21.64 -10.08 -5.73
CA GLY A 218 20.99 -8.78 -5.88
C GLY A 218 19.90 -8.48 -4.83
N ALA A 219 19.77 -9.29 -3.78
CA ALA A 219 18.91 -8.95 -2.66
C ALA A 219 19.53 -7.85 -1.78
N VAL A 220 18.69 -6.97 -1.23
CA VAL A 220 19.08 -6.08 -0.12
C VAL A 220 18.56 -6.72 1.16
N VAL A 221 19.45 -7.12 2.06
CA VAL A 221 19.08 -7.83 3.28
C VAL A 221 18.98 -6.84 4.45
N HIS A 222 17.86 -6.91 5.17
CA HIS A 222 17.59 -6.10 6.36
C HIS A 222 17.39 -7.01 7.58
N ARG A 223 18.09 -6.71 8.67
CA ARG A 223 17.93 -7.42 9.94
C ARG A 223 16.98 -6.66 10.85
N VAL A 224 15.97 -7.33 11.37
CA VAL A 224 14.99 -6.78 12.32
C VAL A 224 14.83 -7.70 13.52
N ALA A 225 14.26 -7.18 14.61
CA ALA A 225 13.98 -8.01 15.78
C ALA A 225 13.03 -9.17 15.47
N VAL A 226 13.03 -10.18 16.35
CA VAL A 226 12.10 -11.31 16.29
C VAL A 226 11.36 -11.46 17.62
N ASP A 227 10.13 -11.96 17.55
CA ASP A 227 9.37 -12.35 18.74
C ASP A 227 9.90 -13.67 19.35
N ALA A 228 9.33 -14.06 20.49
CA ALA A 228 9.69 -15.31 21.19
C ALA A 228 9.47 -16.58 20.34
N ARG A 229 8.70 -16.51 19.24
CA ARG A 229 8.47 -17.61 18.30
C ARG A 229 9.39 -17.53 17.08
N GLY A 230 10.32 -16.57 17.05
CA GLY A 230 11.25 -16.35 15.94
C GLY A 230 10.61 -15.72 14.70
N ARG A 231 9.45 -15.06 14.85
CA ARG A 231 8.78 -14.31 13.78
C ARG A 231 9.30 -12.88 13.76
N LEU A 232 9.47 -12.31 12.57
CA LEU A 232 9.97 -10.95 12.39
C LEU A 232 9.03 -9.92 13.03
N ASP A 233 9.63 -8.86 13.56
CA ASP A 233 8.91 -7.69 14.04
C ASP A 233 8.38 -6.87 12.86
N LEU A 234 7.09 -7.03 12.56
CA LEU A 234 6.46 -6.40 11.40
C LEU A 234 6.41 -4.87 11.51
N GLU A 235 6.36 -4.30 12.71
CA GLU A 235 6.39 -2.85 12.89
C GLU A 235 7.73 -2.26 12.46
N GLN A 236 8.84 -2.94 12.79
CA GLN A 236 10.17 -2.55 12.29
C GLN A 236 10.25 -2.70 10.78
N VAL A 237 9.72 -3.77 10.21
CA VAL A 237 9.67 -3.94 8.74
C VAL A 237 8.95 -2.75 8.09
N LEU A 238 7.76 -2.40 8.56
CA LEU A 238 6.98 -1.29 8.02
C LEU A 238 7.68 0.07 8.25
N ALA A 239 8.35 0.26 9.39
CA ALA A 239 9.12 1.46 9.68
C ALA A 239 10.35 1.60 8.76
N GLU A 240 11.06 0.52 8.44
CA GLU A 240 12.14 0.54 7.44
C GLU A 240 11.61 0.93 6.05
N LEU A 241 10.48 0.35 5.63
CA LEU A 241 9.85 0.70 4.35
C LEU A 241 9.41 2.17 4.32
N GLY A 242 8.81 2.66 5.40
CA GLY A 242 8.40 4.05 5.53
C GLY A 242 9.58 5.02 5.52
N ARG A 243 10.69 4.71 6.21
CA ARG A 243 11.93 5.49 6.16
C ARG A 243 12.58 5.54 4.78
N ALA A 244 12.38 4.50 3.98
CA ALA A 244 12.78 4.47 2.57
C ALA A 244 11.87 5.30 1.65
N GLY A 245 10.83 5.95 2.19
CA GLY A 245 9.88 6.77 1.45
C GLY A 245 8.75 5.99 0.76
N LEU A 246 8.56 4.71 1.11
CA LEU A 246 7.44 3.92 0.59
C LEU A 246 6.19 4.24 1.39
N SER A 247 5.12 4.62 0.68
CA SER A 247 3.87 5.04 1.30
C SER A 247 2.82 3.93 1.32
N SER A 248 3.02 2.86 0.56
CA SER A 248 2.04 1.78 0.41
C SER A 248 2.68 0.40 0.24
N VAL A 249 2.08 -0.61 0.88
CA VAL A 249 2.52 -2.02 0.82
C VAL A 249 1.31 -2.92 0.55
N LEU A 250 1.41 -3.75 -0.48
CA LEU A 250 0.44 -4.80 -0.80
C LEU A 250 0.92 -6.15 -0.26
N VAL A 251 0.30 -6.65 0.80
CA VAL A 251 0.60 -7.94 1.42
C VAL A 251 -0.18 -9.03 0.68
N GLU A 252 0.51 -9.81 -0.15
CA GLU A 252 -0.13 -10.74 -1.09
C GLU A 252 -0.16 -12.21 -0.65
N GLY A 253 0.51 -12.60 0.44
CA GLY A 253 0.38 -14.00 0.81
C GLY A 253 1.19 -14.58 1.94
N GLY A 254 0.66 -15.74 2.33
CA GLY A 254 0.99 -16.58 3.46
C GLY A 254 -0.08 -16.44 4.53
N GLY A 255 -0.90 -17.46 4.77
CA GLY A 255 -1.93 -17.41 5.82
C GLY A 255 -1.35 -17.00 7.19
N ALA A 256 -0.12 -17.45 7.48
CA ALA A 256 0.62 -17.04 8.68
C ALA A 256 1.07 -15.56 8.67
N VAL A 257 1.38 -15.00 7.49
CA VAL A 257 1.71 -13.58 7.33
C VAL A 257 0.45 -12.75 7.58
N HIS A 258 -0.66 -13.07 6.90
CA HIS A 258 -1.95 -12.42 7.13
C HIS A 258 -2.36 -12.46 8.60
N GLY A 259 -2.28 -13.63 9.24
CA GLY A 259 -2.57 -13.75 10.67
C GLY A 259 -1.65 -12.90 11.56
N SER A 260 -0.36 -12.78 11.21
CA SER A 260 0.57 -11.94 11.97
C SER A 260 0.28 -10.44 11.83
N PHE A 261 -0.13 -9.99 10.64
CA PHE A 261 -0.57 -8.61 10.41
C PHE A 261 -1.88 -8.29 11.15
N LEU A 262 -2.89 -9.17 11.08
CA LEU A 262 -4.16 -9.00 11.80
C LEU A 262 -4.00 -9.01 13.32
N GLN A 263 -3.14 -9.90 13.84
CA GLN A 263 -2.86 -10.00 15.28
C GLN A 263 -2.27 -8.70 15.85
N ARG A 264 -1.51 -7.96 15.02
CA ARG A 264 -0.81 -6.72 15.40
C ARG A 264 -1.54 -5.44 14.98
N ASP A 265 -2.73 -5.55 14.39
CA ASP A 265 -3.51 -4.40 13.91
C ASP A 265 -2.78 -3.55 12.85
N LEU A 266 -2.05 -4.21 11.96
CA LEU A 266 -1.18 -3.56 10.97
C LEU A 266 -1.78 -3.47 9.57
N VAL A 267 -3.07 -3.79 9.39
CA VAL A 267 -3.72 -3.78 8.07
C VAL A 267 -4.79 -2.70 8.05
N ASP A 268 -4.75 -1.86 7.04
CA ASP A 268 -5.70 -0.76 6.88
C ASP A 268 -6.87 -1.12 5.95
N GLU A 269 -6.60 -1.92 4.92
CA GLU A 269 -7.56 -2.20 3.84
C GLU A 269 -7.40 -3.65 3.34
N LEU A 270 -8.49 -4.19 2.77
CA LEU A 270 -8.58 -5.59 2.37
C LEU A 270 -9.09 -5.73 0.94
N TYR A 271 -8.46 -6.60 0.14
CA TYR A 271 -8.96 -7.09 -1.15
C TYR A 271 -9.03 -8.61 -1.15
N LEU A 272 -10.24 -9.17 -1.12
CA LEU A 272 -10.49 -10.62 -1.21
C LEU A 272 -11.12 -10.97 -2.55
N PHE A 273 -10.38 -11.71 -3.37
CA PHE A 273 -10.86 -12.26 -4.63
C PHE A 273 -11.37 -13.68 -4.37
N MET A 274 -12.68 -13.89 -4.47
CA MET A 274 -13.36 -15.14 -4.14
C MET A 274 -13.74 -15.89 -5.40
N ALA A 275 -13.14 -17.05 -5.63
CA ALA A 275 -13.50 -17.95 -6.71
C ALA A 275 -14.71 -18.83 -6.31
N PRO A 276 -15.63 -19.15 -7.24
CA PRO A 276 -16.93 -19.74 -6.94
C PRO A 276 -16.89 -21.26 -6.74
N PHE A 277 -15.95 -21.76 -5.95
CA PHE A 277 -15.83 -23.19 -5.62
C PHE A 277 -15.31 -23.41 -4.20
N PHE A 278 -15.39 -24.65 -3.71
CA PHE A 278 -14.91 -25.07 -2.40
C PHE A 278 -13.64 -25.92 -2.53
N ILE A 279 -12.70 -25.77 -1.58
CA ILE A 279 -11.49 -26.61 -1.51
C ILE A 279 -11.60 -27.65 -0.38
N GLY A 280 -12.19 -27.29 0.75
CA GLY A 280 -12.32 -28.15 1.93
C GLY A 280 -11.26 -27.90 2.99
N ASP A 281 -11.37 -28.63 4.09
CA ASP A 281 -10.61 -28.44 5.32
C ASP A 281 -9.10 -28.74 5.22
N GLN A 282 -8.70 -29.50 4.19
CA GLN A 282 -7.29 -29.76 3.85
C GLN A 282 -6.61 -28.57 3.15
N GLY A 283 -7.40 -27.59 2.71
CA GLY A 283 -6.90 -26.36 2.10
C GLY A 283 -6.21 -25.46 3.11
N VAL A 284 -5.25 -24.66 2.62
CA VAL A 284 -4.55 -23.66 3.46
C VAL A 284 -5.49 -22.49 3.69
N PRO A 285 -5.83 -22.12 4.94
CA PRO A 285 -6.73 -21.00 5.20
C PRO A 285 -6.07 -19.66 4.89
N VAL A 286 -6.88 -18.68 4.45
CA VAL A 286 -6.45 -17.31 4.14
C VAL A 286 -5.77 -16.61 5.31
N VAL A 287 -6.15 -16.96 6.54
CA VAL A 287 -5.58 -16.47 7.79
C VAL A 287 -5.18 -17.66 8.66
N SER A 288 -3.98 -17.65 9.22
CA SER A 288 -3.47 -18.71 10.11
C SER A 288 -2.75 -18.12 11.31
N GLY A 289 -2.93 -18.72 12.49
CA GLY A 289 -2.25 -18.27 13.71
C GLY A 289 -2.77 -16.96 14.30
N TYR A 290 -3.95 -16.53 13.85
CA TYR A 290 -4.77 -15.47 14.43
C TYR A 290 -6.03 -16.10 15.01
N GLY A 291 -6.42 -15.69 16.21
CA GLY A 291 -7.60 -16.19 16.91
C GLY A 291 -8.15 -15.11 17.83
N ILE A 292 -9.46 -15.16 18.03
CA ILE A 292 -10.24 -14.28 18.90
C ILE A 292 -11.22 -15.15 19.68
N GLU A 293 -11.61 -14.73 20.88
CA GLU A 293 -12.54 -15.49 21.72
C GLU A 293 -14.00 -15.08 21.46
N GLY A 294 -14.23 -13.84 21.01
CA GLY A 294 -15.58 -13.28 20.84
C GLY A 294 -15.73 -12.35 19.64
N ARG A 295 -16.99 -12.11 19.23
CA ARG A 295 -17.34 -11.25 18.09
C ARG A 295 -16.88 -9.81 18.26
N ASP A 296 -16.83 -9.32 19.49
CA ASP A 296 -16.47 -7.92 19.79
C ASP A 296 -14.97 -7.65 19.57
N GLU A 297 -14.13 -8.69 19.53
CA GLU A 297 -12.71 -8.60 19.20
C GLU A 297 -12.43 -8.73 17.69
N ALA A 298 -13.45 -9.10 16.91
CA ALA A 298 -13.30 -9.38 15.50
C ALA A 298 -12.97 -8.10 14.73
N VAL A 299 -11.91 -8.17 13.91
CA VAL A 299 -11.65 -7.12 12.93
C VAL A 299 -12.78 -7.13 11.90
N GLN A 300 -13.39 -5.97 11.69
CA GLN A 300 -14.57 -5.79 10.84
C GLN A 300 -14.18 -5.07 9.55
N LEU A 301 -14.88 -5.40 8.48
CA LEU A 301 -14.76 -4.67 7.22
C LEU A 301 -15.82 -3.56 7.18
N GLN A 302 -15.39 -2.34 6.88
CA GLN A 302 -16.23 -1.17 6.69
C GLN A 302 -16.12 -0.68 5.24
N ASP A 303 -17.08 0.16 4.82
CA ASP A 303 -17.17 0.70 3.46
C ASP A 303 -17.07 -0.36 2.37
N ILE A 304 -17.79 -1.47 2.60
CA ILE A 304 -17.70 -2.67 1.79
C ILE A 304 -18.14 -2.39 0.35
N ARG A 305 -17.26 -2.75 -0.58
CA ARG A 305 -17.52 -2.77 -2.02
C ARG A 305 -17.48 -4.19 -2.53
N LEU A 306 -18.44 -4.53 -3.36
CA LEU A 306 -18.56 -5.82 -4.01
C LEU A 306 -18.50 -5.61 -5.52
N GLU A 307 -17.61 -6.32 -6.19
CA GLU A 307 -17.44 -6.24 -7.64
C GLU A 307 -17.31 -7.64 -8.24
N ARG A 308 -18.08 -7.95 -9.28
CA ARG A 308 -17.95 -9.20 -10.00
C ARG A 308 -16.83 -9.10 -11.03
N LEU A 309 -15.87 -10.02 -10.98
CA LEU A 309 -14.72 -10.09 -11.88
C LEU A 309 -14.73 -11.41 -12.66
N GLY A 310 -15.45 -11.42 -13.79
CA GLY A 310 -15.74 -12.67 -14.51
C GLY A 310 -16.61 -13.58 -13.64
N ASP A 311 -16.08 -14.75 -13.26
CA ASP A 311 -16.76 -15.70 -12.38
C ASP A 311 -16.43 -15.50 -10.90
N ASP A 312 -15.42 -14.68 -10.59
CA ASP A 312 -15.02 -14.38 -9.21
C ASP A 312 -15.80 -13.18 -8.65
N MET A 313 -15.76 -13.04 -7.33
CA MET A 313 -16.25 -11.85 -6.61
C MET A 313 -15.10 -11.18 -5.86
N LEU A 314 -14.92 -9.87 -6.04
CA LEU A 314 -14.04 -9.05 -5.21
C LEU A 314 -14.85 -8.48 -4.04
N VAL A 315 -14.38 -8.72 -2.83
CA VAL A 315 -14.79 -8.01 -1.61
C VAL A 315 -13.66 -7.06 -1.22
N HIS A 316 -13.99 -5.78 -1.11
CA HIS A 316 -13.04 -4.73 -0.80
C HIS A 316 -13.58 -3.83 0.32
N GLY A 317 -12.72 -3.34 1.21
CA GLY A 317 -13.12 -2.38 2.25
C GLY A 317 -11.99 -2.05 3.22
N LEU A 318 -12.29 -1.14 4.16
CA LEU A 318 -11.39 -0.73 5.24
C LEU A 318 -11.50 -1.68 6.43
N LEU A 319 -10.38 -2.00 7.05
CA LEU A 319 -10.35 -2.82 8.26
C LEU A 319 -10.47 -1.92 9.48
N HIS A 320 -11.44 -2.23 10.34
CA HIS A 320 -11.69 -1.53 11.58
C HIS A 320 -11.71 -2.53 12.74
N ARG A 321 -10.95 -2.25 13.80
CA ARG A 321 -11.01 -3.03 15.03
C ARG A 321 -11.85 -2.29 16.07
N PRO A 322 -12.88 -2.94 16.65
CA PRO A 322 -13.62 -2.35 17.76
C PRO A 322 -12.66 -2.10 18.95
N GLY A 323 -12.72 -0.90 19.55
CA GLY A 323 -12.03 -0.60 20.80
C GLY A 323 -10.60 -0.05 20.70
N THR A 324 -10.00 0.05 19.50
CA THR A 324 -8.74 0.79 19.27
C THR A 324 -8.98 2.23 18.82
N GLY A 325 -10.12 2.81 19.21
CA GLY A 325 -10.40 4.23 19.01
C GLY A 325 -9.26 5.07 19.58
N GLN A 326 -8.47 5.66 18.69
CA GLN A 326 -7.64 6.80 19.02
C GLN A 326 -8.53 7.81 19.73
N GLY A 327 -8.08 8.29 20.89
CA GLY A 327 -8.69 9.43 21.53
C GLY A 327 -8.74 10.57 20.52
N ASN A 328 -9.94 11.04 20.21
CA ASN A 328 -10.13 12.35 19.61
C ASN A 328 -9.60 13.39 20.60
N GLY A 329 -8.43 13.94 20.29
CA GLY A 329 -7.84 15.12 20.89
C GLY A 329 -7.21 15.95 19.79
#